data_AF-A0A165YQ59-F1
#
_entry.id   AF-A0A165YQ59-F1
#
_cell.length_a   1.000
_cell.length_b   1.000
_cell.length_c   1.000
_cell.angle_alpha   90.00
_cell.angle_beta   90.00
_cell.angle_gamma   90.00
#
_symmetry.space_group_name_H-M   'P 1'
#
loop_
_entity.id
_entity.type
_entity.pdbx_description
1 polymer ?
#
loop_
_entity_poly.entity_id
_entity_poly.type
_entity_poly.pdbx_seq_one_letter_code
_entity_poly.pdbx_strand_id
1 'polypeptide(L)'
;MLRVDALQDHIPNVVYALQKNWTVESTSEEGAAVRKLIKTLVELAISKGDVVLPRAGIPPYSKPEYHRNASQLLVLCLSTDNAELSSLLLNRVRCPPESSKEHILKVVLPFMLLLCEELTARGINISSDPYGSFCRDVLVDFSDRIIGPRPASNAPLPRDELKVLSCGCAICEDMINHLLEPGMTITIRRHLKEREHLQRQLGGQLGIQCQPIKNRSPHGLEITKPPSLTATGLWDERRMIAKKAFDAIQAVEARQEILGDQYNRILALLFPETLSATTPATTATALPAHTTPFSTQPQYISQLPHTHAVPLPSIIPSPSKRALPVEAYSDLGPSKRSKTEDEAVIDLSTPSPEK
;
A
#
# COMPACT_ATOMS: atom_id res chain seq x y z
N MET A 1 5.89 -38.32 -15.63
CA MET A 1 5.42 -36.94 -15.80
C MET A 1 6.09 -36.10 -14.72
N LEU A 2 7.26 -35.53 -15.00
CA LEU A 2 7.95 -34.64 -14.06
C LEU A 2 7.04 -33.44 -13.80
N ARG A 3 6.79 -33.10 -12.54
CA ARG A 3 5.97 -31.94 -12.18
C ARG A 3 6.69 -30.69 -12.69
N VAL A 4 6.05 -29.99 -13.62
CA VAL A 4 6.53 -28.71 -14.19
C VAL A 4 6.86 -27.71 -13.08
N ASP A 5 6.16 -27.80 -11.95
CA ASP A 5 6.34 -26.97 -10.76
C ASP A 5 7.76 -27.09 -10.16
N ALA A 6 8.37 -28.27 -10.19
CA ALA A 6 9.71 -28.47 -9.61
C ALA A 6 10.83 -27.84 -10.47
N LEU A 7 10.57 -27.61 -11.75
CA LEU A 7 11.56 -27.00 -12.63
C LEU A 7 11.70 -25.50 -12.38
N GLN A 8 10.64 -24.87 -11.86
CA GLN A 8 10.53 -23.42 -11.79
C GLN A 8 11.58 -22.77 -10.89
N ASP A 9 11.85 -23.38 -9.73
CA ASP A 9 12.86 -22.91 -8.78
C ASP A 9 14.29 -23.05 -9.32
N HIS A 10 14.48 -23.86 -10.37
CA HIS A 10 15.79 -24.11 -10.98
C HIS A 10 16.04 -23.30 -12.26
N ILE A 11 15.03 -22.61 -12.81
CA ILE A 11 15.18 -21.86 -14.08
C ILE A 11 16.34 -20.85 -14.01
N PRO A 12 16.49 -20.01 -12.97
CA PRO A 12 17.62 -19.07 -12.90
C PRO A 12 18.97 -19.78 -13.00
N ASN A 13 19.14 -20.90 -12.29
CA ASN A 13 20.38 -21.67 -12.30
C ASN A 13 20.67 -22.29 -13.67
N VAL A 14 19.64 -22.80 -14.35
CA VAL A 14 19.76 -23.33 -15.72
C VAL A 14 20.18 -22.23 -16.69
N VAL A 15 19.56 -21.05 -16.61
CA VAL A 15 19.92 -19.91 -17.47
C VAL A 15 21.37 -19.48 -17.23
N TYR A 16 21.79 -19.34 -15.97
CA TYR A 16 23.18 -19.00 -15.65
C TYR A 16 24.16 -20.08 -16.14
N ALA A 17 23.83 -21.35 -16.01
CA ALA A 17 24.65 -22.45 -16.53
C ALA A 17 24.76 -22.41 -18.06
N LEU A 18 23.67 -22.13 -18.77
CA LEU A 18 23.69 -21.97 -20.23
C LEU A 18 24.55 -20.77 -20.65
N GLN A 19 24.43 -19.62 -19.99
CA GLN A 19 25.25 -18.45 -20.29
C GLN A 19 26.74 -18.69 -20.02
N LYS A 20 27.07 -19.34 -18.90
CA LYS A 20 28.45 -19.57 -18.49
C LYS A 20 29.16 -20.61 -19.35
N ASN A 21 28.47 -21.69 -19.69
CA ASN A 21 29.09 -22.83 -20.36
C ASN A 21 29.02 -22.75 -21.90
N TRP A 22 28.18 -21.88 -22.46
CA TRP A 22 27.94 -21.81 -23.90
C TRP A 22 28.42 -20.47 -24.49
N THR A 23 29.74 -20.28 -24.53
CA THR A 23 30.39 -19.09 -25.10
C THR A 23 30.53 -19.17 -26.63
N VAL A 24 29.47 -19.58 -27.32
CA VAL A 24 29.50 -19.71 -28.79
C VAL A 24 29.21 -18.35 -29.43
N GLU A 25 29.94 -18.04 -30.52
CA GLU A 25 29.79 -16.80 -31.29
C GLU A 25 28.31 -16.53 -31.60
N SER A 26 27.90 -15.28 -31.42
CA SER A 26 26.50 -14.90 -31.55
C SER A 26 25.93 -15.14 -32.95
N THR A 27 26.79 -15.28 -33.94
CA THR A 27 26.48 -15.50 -35.36
C THR A 27 26.20 -16.95 -35.71
N SER A 28 26.54 -17.93 -34.86
CA SER A 28 26.28 -19.34 -35.17
C SER A 28 24.81 -19.73 -34.93
N GLU A 29 24.36 -20.74 -35.67
CA GLU A 29 23.02 -21.33 -35.51
C GLU A 29 22.80 -21.85 -34.08
N GLU A 30 23.82 -22.50 -33.51
CA GLU A 30 23.80 -22.99 -32.12
C GLU A 30 23.67 -21.85 -31.10
N GLY A 31 24.44 -20.77 -31.29
CA GLY A 31 24.37 -19.58 -30.44
C GLY A 31 22.98 -18.93 -30.50
N ALA A 32 22.38 -18.87 -31.70
CA ALA A 32 21.02 -18.38 -31.87
C ALA A 32 19.98 -19.28 -31.18
N ALA A 33 20.12 -20.61 -31.28
CA ALA A 33 19.24 -21.57 -30.62
C ALA A 33 19.33 -21.47 -29.08
N VAL A 34 20.53 -21.32 -28.52
CA VAL A 34 20.73 -21.15 -27.07
C VAL A 34 20.14 -19.83 -26.57
N ARG A 35 20.34 -18.72 -27.28
CA ARG A 35 19.70 -17.44 -26.92
C ARG A 35 18.17 -17.53 -26.95
N LYS A 36 17.61 -18.20 -27.97
CA LYS A 36 16.16 -18.44 -28.04
C LYS A 36 15.68 -19.28 -26.85
N LEU A 37 16.41 -20.33 -26.48
CA LEU A 37 16.09 -21.15 -25.31
C LEU A 37 16.14 -20.34 -24.02
N ILE A 38 17.19 -19.54 -23.80
CA ILE A 38 17.30 -18.65 -22.63
C ILE A 38 16.11 -17.70 -22.58
N LYS A 39 15.77 -17.04 -23.70
CA LYS A 39 14.61 -16.14 -23.78
C LYS A 39 13.32 -16.86 -23.38
N THR A 40 13.07 -18.05 -23.92
CA THR A 40 11.87 -18.86 -23.59
C THR A 40 11.85 -19.29 -22.13
N LEU A 41 13.00 -19.67 -21.55
CA LEU A 41 13.09 -20.04 -20.13
C LEU A 41 12.81 -18.86 -19.21
N VAL A 42 13.36 -17.68 -19.51
CA VAL A 42 13.12 -16.47 -18.73
C VAL A 42 11.67 -16.02 -18.87
N GLU A 43 11.09 -16.06 -20.07
CA GLU A 43 9.67 -15.78 -20.30
C GLU A 43 8.77 -16.73 -19.50
N LEU A 44 9.11 -18.03 -19.46
CA LEU A 44 8.39 -19.02 -18.65
C LEU A 44 8.49 -18.71 -17.15
N ALA A 45 9.69 -18.35 -16.67
CA ALA A 45 9.90 -17.96 -15.28
C ALA A 45 9.09 -16.70 -14.91
N ILE A 46 9.06 -15.70 -15.80
CA ILE A 46 8.25 -14.49 -15.63
C ILE A 46 6.76 -14.80 -15.70
N SER A 47 6.31 -15.77 -16.49
CA SER A 47 4.89 -16.12 -16.62
C SER A 47 4.39 -16.89 -15.41
N LYS A 48 5.24 -17.75 -14.83
CA LYS A 48 4.86 -18.65 -13.74
C LYS A 48 5.24 -18.16 -12.35
N GLY A 49 6.22 -17.26 -12.23
CA GLY A 49 6.74 -16.81 -10.94
C GLY A 49 5.70 -16.16 -10.03
N ASP A 50 5.84 -16.32 -8.72
CA ASP A 50 4.97 -15.67 -7.74
C ASP A 50 5.42 -14.22 -7.52
N VAL A 51 5.02 -13.34 -8.43
CA VAL A 51 5.32 -11.89 -8.37
C VAL A 51 4.10 -11.04 -7.98
N VAL A 52 2.97 -11.69 -7.72
CA VAL A 52 1.70 -11.03 -7.44
C VAL A 52 1.07 -11.56 -6.16
N LEU A 53 0.56 -10.66 -5.31
CA LEU A 53 -0.19 -11.08 -4.13
C LEU A 53 -1.43 -11.89 -4.56
N PRO A 54 -1.63 -13.10 -4.03
CA PRO A 54 -2.81 -13.90 -4.29
C PRO A 54 -4.03 -13.23 -3.67
N ARG A 55 -5.18 -13.54 -4.26
CA ARG A 55 -6.49 -13.10 -3.80
C ARG A 55 -6.71 -13.48 -2.33
N ALA A 56 -7.26 -12.53 -1.56
CA ALA A 56 -7.64 -12.77 -0.18
C ALA A 56 -8.64 -13.94 -0.09
N GLY A 57 -8.27 -15.01 0.62
CA GLY A 57 -9.15 -16.18 0.79
C GLY A 57 -8.43 -17.51 1.03
N ILE A 58 -7.14 -17.61 0.67
CA ILE A 58 -6.34 -18.80 0.94
C ILE A 58 -5.12 -18.35 1.76
N PRO A 59 -5.10 -18.54 3.09
CA PRO A 59 -3.88 -18.30 3.85
C PRO A 59 -2.83 -19.31 3.37
N PRO A 60 -1.77 -18.88 2.70
CA PRO A 60 -0.75 -19.81 2.28
C PRO A 60 0.00 -20.30 3.53
N TYR A 61 0.32 -21.59 3.59
CA TYR A 61 1.07 -22.18 4.71
C TYR A 61 2.47 -21.56 4.85
N SER A 62 3.00 -20.95 3.78
CA SER A 62 4.18 -20.11 3.74
C SER A 62 3.83 -18.78 3.07
N LYS A 63 4.22 -17.63 3.63
CA LYS A 63 4.06 -16.33 2.96
C LYS A 63 5.19 -16.20 1.93
N PRO A 64 4.92 -16.30 0.61
CA PRO A 64 5.96 -16.07 -0.39
C PRO A 64 6.47 -14.64 -0.28
N GLU A 65 7.78 -14.45 -0.43
CA GLU A 65 8.38 -13.12 -0.53
C GLU A 65 8.23 -12.59 -1.96
N TYR A 66 7.00 -12.21 -2.36
CA TYR A 66 6.66 -11.85 -3.75
C TYR A 66 7.60 -10.79 -4.38
N HIS A 67 7.99 -9.78 -3.60
CA HIS A 67 8.91 -8.73 -4.07
C HIS A 67 10.32 -9.29 -4.32
N ARG A 68 10.77 -10.28 -3.53
CA ARG A 68 12.07 -10.94 -3.70
C ARG A 68 12.07 -11.80 -4.96
N ASN A 69 11.00 -12.53 -5.22
CA ASN A 69 10.85 -13.28 -6.46
C ASN A 69 10.87 -12.37 -7.68
N ALA A 70 10.15 -11.23 -7.63
CA ALA A 70 10.18 -10.24 -8.70
C ALA A 70 11.60 -9.67 -8.91
N SER A 71 12.32 -9.38 -7.82
CA SER A 71 13.71 -8.91 -7.87
C SER A 71 14.67 -9.94 -8.50
N GLN A 72 14.56 -11.21 -8.14
CA GLN A 72 15.36 -12.28 -8.76
C GLN A 72 15.09 -12.39 -10.26
N LEU A 73 13.83 -12.27 -10.68
CA LEU A 73 13.48 -12.28 -12.10
C LEU A 73 13.98 -11.02 -12.83
N LEU A 74 13.99 -9.86 -12.18
CA LEU A 74 14.57 -8.64 -12.73
C LEU A 74 16.08 -8.82 -12.97
N VAL A 75 16.80 -9.32 -11.97
CA VAL A 75 18.24 -9.61 -12.08
C VAL A 75 18.51 -10.57 -13.24
N LEU A 76 17.66 -11.58 -13.41
CA LEU A 76 17.74 -12.55 -14.52
C LEU A 76 17.46 -11.89 -15.90
N CYS A 77 16.50 -10.97 -15.99
CA CYS A 77 16.25 -10.21 -17.22
C CYS A 77 17.47 -9.34 -17.59
N LEU A 78 18.02 -8.64 -16.59
CA LEU A 78 19.17 -7.74 -16.77
C LEU A 78 20.47 -8.52 -17.06
N SER A 79 20.67 -9.70 -16.47
CA SER A 79 21.86 -10.53 -16.74
C SER A 79 21.84 -11.20 -18.10
N THR A 80 20.67 -11.30 -18.73
CA THR A 80 20.50 -11.91 -20.06
C THR A 80 20.41 -10.90 -21.19
N ASP A 81 20.53 -9.60 -20.87
CA ASP A 81 20.43 -8.48 -21.82
C ASP A 81 19.13 -8.50 -22.65
N ASN A 82 18.04 -8.99 -22.04
CA ASN A 82 16.72 -9.09 -22.69
C ASN A 82 15.78 -7.99 -22.16
N ALA A 83 15.99 -6.75 -22.61
CA ALA A 83 15.17 -5.60 -22.18
C ALA A 83 13.65 -5.80 -22.40
N GLU A 84 13.25 -6.52 -23.46
CA GLU A 84 11.85 -6.86 -23.74
C GLU A 84 11.19 -7.68 -22.60
N LEU A 85 11.97 -8.57 -21.97
CA LEU A 85 11.50 -9.40 -20.87
C LEU A 85 11.36 -8.59 -19.57
N SER A 86 12.20 -7.56 -19.37
CA SER A 86 11.98 -6.59 -18.30
C SER A 86 10.59 -5.95 -18.44
N SER A 87 10.20 -5.52 -19.64
CA SER A 87 8.85 -4.94 -19.86
C SER A 87 7.73 -5.90 -19.48
N LEU A 88 7.85 -7.18 -19.82
CA LEU A 88 6.88 -8.21 -19.46
C LEU A 88 6.77 -8.37 -17.93
N LEU A 89 7.92 -8.44 -17.25
CA LEU A 89 7.97 -8.53 -15.78
C LEU A 89 7.35 -7.28 -15.12
N LEU A 90 7.77 -6.09 -15.54
CA LEU A 90 7.28 -4.82 -14.99
C LEU A 90 5.76 -4.70 -15.13
N ASN A 91 5.22 -5.07 -16.29
CA ASN A 91 3.77 -5.10 -16.52
C ASN A 91 3.06 -6.07 -15.58
N ARG A 92 3.62 -7.27 -15.37
CA ARG A 92 3.04 -8.27 -14.46
C ARG A 92 3.07 -7.82 -13.00
N VAL A 93 4.15 -7.20 -12.56
CA VAL A 93 4.28 -6.63 -11.21
C VAL A 93 3.28 -5.49 -11.03
N ARG A 94 3.12 -4.61 -12.03
CA ARG A 94 2.21 -3.46 -11.94
C ARG A 94 0.72 -3.84 -11.96
N CYS A 95 0.35 -4.85 -12.74
CA CYS A 95 -1.04 -5.21 -13.01
C CYS A 95 -1.46 -6.50 -12.28
N PRO A 96 -1.72 -6.46 -10.95
CA PRO A 96 -2.29 -7.62 -10.27
C PRO A 96 -3.70 -7.94 -10.81
N PRO A 97 -4.15 -9.21 -10.74
CA PRO A 97 -5.48 -9.61 -11.18
C PRO A 97 -6.59 -8.92 -10.38
N GLU A 98 -6.29 -8.47 -9.15
CA GLU A 98 -7.12 -7.57 -8.38
C GLU A 98 -6.30 -6.35 -7.98
N SER A 99 -6.78 -5.15 -8.35
CA SER A 99 -6.15 -3.88 -7.95
C SER A 99 -6.33 -3.66 -6.45
N SER A 100 -5.47 -4.29 -5.65
CA SER A 100 -5.46 -4.12 -4.20
C SER A 100 -4.41 -3.08 -3.80
N LYS A 101 -4.81 -2.16 -2.92
CA LYS A 101 -3.88 -1.18 -2.31
C LYS A 101 -2.70 -1.89 -1.63
N GLU A 102 -2.96 -3.08 -1.10
CA GLU A 102 -1.98 -3.93 -0.44
C GLU A 102 -0.89 -4.43 -1.40
N HIS A 103 -1.23 -4.80 -2.64
CA HIS A 103 -0.24 -5.22 -3.64
C HIS A 103 0.73 -4.10 -4.00
N ILE A 104 0.20 -2.89 -4.21
CA ILE A 104 1.06 -1.74 -4.51
C ILE A 104 2.00 -1.42 -3.33
N LEU A 105 1.48 -1.43 -2.11
CA LEU A 105 2.25 -1.14 -0.89
C LEU A 105 3.30 -2.21 -0.56
N LYS A 106 2.95 -3.49 -0.71
CA LYS A 106 3.81 -4.62 -0.26
C LYS A 106 4.68 -5.22 -1.35
N VAL A 107 4.37 -4.99 -2.62
CA VAL A 107 5.10 -5.58 -3.75
C VAL A 107 5.64 -4.52 -4.68
N VAL A 108 4.78 -3.68 -5.27
CA VAL A 108 5.18 -2.78 -6.36
C VAL A 108 6.17 -1.71 -5.90
N LEU A 109 5.90 -1.02 -4.79
CA LEU A 109 6.81 0.02 -4.29
C LEU A 109 8.14 -0.54 -3.78
N PRO A 110 8.18 -1.61 -2.95
CA PRO A 110 9.45 -2.26 -2.61
C PRO A 110 10.23 -2.73 -3.82
N PHE A 111 9.55 -3.29 -4.83
CA PHE A 111 10.19 -3.70 -6.08
C PHE A 111 10.75 -2.49 -6.86
N MET A 112 10.06 -1.35 -6.87
CA MET A 112 10.57 -0.13 -7.52
C MET A 112 11.85 0.39 -6.86
N LEU A 113 11.98 0.30 -5.53
CA LEU A 113 13.22 0.63 -4.82
C LEU A 113 14.38 -0.26 -5.29
N LEU A 114 14.14 -1.57 -5.34
CA LEU A 114 15.13 -2.56 -5.80
C LEU A 114 15.48 -2.36 -7.28
N LEU A 115 14.50 -2.01 -8.12
CA LEU A 115 14.72 -1.68 -9.51
C LEU A 115 15.70 -0.50 -9.64
N CYS A 116 15.47 0.58 -8.91
CA CYS A 116 16.35 1.75 -8.95
C CYS A 116 17.78 1.40 -8.52
N GLU A 117 17.93 0.59 -7.47
CA GLU A 117 19.23 0.10 -6.99
C GLU A 117 19.95 -0.74 -8.05
N GLU A 118 19.28 -1.73 -8.64
CA GLU A 118 19.85 -2.62 -9.67
C GLU A 118 20.25 -1.87 -10.94
N LEU A 119 19.43 -0.93 -11.41
CA LEU A 119 19.77 -0.14 -12.60
C LEU A 119 20.96 0.77 -12.33
N THR A 120 21.01 1.40 -11.15
CA THR A 120 22.14 2.25 -10.74
C THR A 120 23.43 1.44 -10.66
N ALA A 121 23.39 0.25 -10.03
CA ALA A 121 24.54 -0.63 -9.91
C ALA A 121 25.11 -1.09 -11.27
N ARG A 122 24.27 -1.12 -12.31
CA ARG A 122 24.63 -1.52 -13.67
C ARG A 122 24.88 -0.34 -14.62
N GLY A 123 24.74 0.90 -14.14
CA GLY A 123 24.86 2.09 -14.97
C GLY A 123 23.77 2.22 -16.05
N ILE A 124 22.60 1.61 -15.83
CA ILE A 124 21.45 1.72 -16.74
C ILE A 124 20.67 2.97 -16.38
N ASN A 125 20.37 3.80 -17.37
CA ASN A 125 19.56 5.01 -17.15
C ASN A 125 18.13 4.65 -16.75
N ILE A 126 17.70 5.05 -15.55
CA ILE A 126 16.33 4.83 -15.05
C ILE A 126 15.24 5.51 -15.90
N SER A 127 15.58 6.58 -16.63
CA SER A 127 14.63 7.26 -17.52
C SER A 127 14.34 6.47 -18.80
N SER A 128 15.16 5.48 -19.15
CA SER A 128 14.93 4.70 -20.38
C SER A 128 13.72 3.78 -20.25
N ASP A 129 13.07 3.51 -21.38
CA ASP A 129 12.01 2.50 -21.42
C ASP A 129 12.62 1.10 -21.28
N PRO A 130 11.97 0.19 -20.52
CA PRO A 130 10.62 0.32 -19.92
C PRO A 130 10.59 0.87 -18.48
N TYR A 131 11.73 1.29 -17.93
CA TYR A 131 11.87 1.56 -16.50
C TYR A 131 11.25 2.91 -16.09
N GLY A 132 11.47 3.94 -16.90
CA GLY A 132 10.92 5.28 -16.66
C GLY A 132 9.39 5.25 -16.70
N SER A 133 8.82 4.64 -17.74
CA SER A 133 7.37 4.47 -17.85
C SER A 133 6.77 3.68 -16.69
N PHE A 134 7.42 2.59 -16.26
CA PHE A 134 6.99 1.85 -15.07
C PHE A 134 7.00 2.74 -13.80
N CYS A 135 8.09 3.46 -13.53
CA CYS A 135 8.20 4.30 -12.32
C CYS A 135 7.17 5.43 -12.31
N ARG A 136 6.95 6.08 -13.47
CA ARG A 136 5.90 7.09 -13.63
C ARG A 136 4.54 6.52 -13.30
N ASP A 137 4.18 5.42 -13.94
CA ASP A 137 2.86 4.81 -13.79
C ASP A 137 2.60 4.39 -12.34
N VAL A 138 3.59 3.81 -11.67
CA VAL A 138 3.51 3.41 -10.26
C VAL A 138 3.31 4.61 -9.34
N LEU A 139 4.07 5.69 -9.52
CA LEU A 139 3.96 6.88 -8.68
C LEU A 139 2.63 7.62 -8.89
N VAL A 140 2.15 7.71 -10.14
CA VAL A 140 0.85 8.30 -10.47
C VAL A 140 -0.29 7.46 -9.92
N ASP A 141 -0.28 6.14 -10.13
CA ASP A 141 -1.31 5.26 -9.57
C ASP A 141 -1.32 5.31 -8.04
N PHE A 142 -0.14 5.38 -7.41
CA PHE A 142 -0.04 5.49 -5.96
C PHE A 142 -0.58 6.82 -5.43
N SER A 143 -0.24 7.94 -6.08
CA SER A 143 -0.76 9.25 -5.70
C SER A 143 -2.28 9.31 -5.80
N ASP A 144 -2.83 8.74 -6.86
CA ASP A 144 -4.25 8.89 -7.21
C ASP A 144 -5.14 7.93 -6.41
N ARG A 145 -4.67 6.70 -6.19
CA ARG A 145 -5.51 5.64 -5.61
C ARG A 145 -5.21 5.35 -4.14
N ILE A 146 -4.00 5.63 -3.66
CA ILE A 146 -3.56 5.20 -2.33
C ILE A 146 -3.40 6.37 -1.36
N ILE A 147 -2.58 7.38 -1.71
CA ILE A 147 -2.37 8.53 -0.83
C ILE A 147 -3.71 9.19 -0.51
N GLY A 148 -4.53 9.45 -1.54
CA GLY A 148 -5.80 10.13 -1.39
C GLY A 148 -5.62 11.64 -1.18
N PRO A 149 -6.73 12.38 -0.99
CA PRO A 149 -6.67 13.81 -0.81
C PRO A 149 -5.93 14.17 0.48
N ARG A 150 -5.12 15.23 0.41
CA ARG A 150 -4.48 15.80 1.59
C ARG A 150 -5.56 16.24 2.60
N PRO A 151 -5.48 15.81 3.87
CA PRO A 151 -6.34 16.35 4.92
C PRO A 151 -6.21 17.87 5.00
N ALA A 152 -7.32 18.56 5.26
CA ALA A 152 -7.34 20.01 5.30
C ALA A 152 -6.29 20.55 6.29
N SER A 153 -5.47 21.51 5.88
CA SER A 153 -4.36 22.04 6.70
C SER A 153 -4.82 22.79 7.95
N ASN A 154 -6.08 23.21 7.96
CA ASN A 154 -6.75 23.87 9.08
C ASN A 154 -7.57 22.89 9.94
N ALA A 155 -7.51 21.58 9.67
CA ALA A 155 -8.08 20.61 10.59
C ALA A 155 -7.38 20.75 11.95
N PRO A 156 -8.13 20.78 13.07
CA PRO A 156 -7.52 20.80 14.39
C PRO A 156 -6.52 19.65 14.50
N LEU A 157 -5.40 19.89 15.18
CA LEU A 157 -4.45 18.81 15.43
C LEU A 157 -5.21 17.71 16.19
N PRO A 158 -5.04 16.42 15.83
CA PRO A 158 -5.73 15.34 16.51
C PRO A 158 -5.57 15.40 18.02
N ARG A 159 -4.42 15.88 18.51
CA ARG A 159 -4.16 16.07 19.93
C ARG A 159 -5.08 17.09 20.59
N ASP A 160 -5.40 18.19 19.91
CA ASP A 160 -6.28 19.22 20.47
C ASP A 160 -7.73 18.74 20.54
N GLU A 161 -8.18 17.97 19.54
CA GLU A 161 -9.50 17.31 19.59
C GLU A 161 -9.55 16.28 20.71
N LEU A 162 -8.48 15.51 20.91
CA LEU A 162 -8.41 14.46 21.94
C LEU A 162 -8.31 15.01 23.37
N LYS A 163 -7.96 16.28 23.58
CA LYS A 163 -7.92 16.89 24.93
C LYS A 163 -9.28 16.85 25.63
N VAL A 164 -10.38 16.84 24.88
CA VAL A 164 -11.73 16.69 25.45
C VAL A 164 -11.93 15.37 26.19
N LEU A 165 -11.13 14.34 25.85
CA LEU A 165 -11.13 13.03 26.49
C LEU A 165 -10.25 12.97 27.75
N SER A 166 -9.47 14.03 28.03
CA SER A 166 -8.61 14.08 29.21
C SER A 166 -9.38 14.57 30.42
N CYS A 167 -9.29 13.83 31.52
CA CYS A 167 -9.64 14.33 32.85
C CYS A 167 -8.40 14.72 33.67
N GLY A 168 -7.22 14.84 33.02
CA GLY A 168 -5.94 15.16 33.64
C GLY A 168 -5.26 14.02 34.40
N CYS A 169 -5.85 12.81 34.40
CA CYS A 169 -5.21 11.64 35.03
C CYS A 169 -4.21 10.97 34.10
N ALA A 170 -3.19 10.32 34.66
CA ALA A 170 -2.13 9.64 33.90
C ALA A 170 -2.67 8.58 32.91
N ILE A 171 -3.76 7.90 33.27
CA ILE A 171 -4.36 6.84 32.44
C ILE A 171 -5.05 7.43 31.20
N CYS A 172 -5.69 8.60 31.33
CA CYS A 172 -6.26 9.32 30.19
C CYS A 172 -5.18 9.86 29.26
N GLU A 173 -4.09 10.41 29.80
CA GLU A 173 -2.97 10.89 28.99
C GLU A 173 -2.31 9.74 28.21
N ASP A 174 -2.12 8.58 28.85
CA ASP A 174 -1.64 7.35 28.21
C ASP A 174 -2.58 6.90 27.07
N MET A 175 -3.89 6.89 27.31
CA MET A 175 -4.88 6.60 26.28
C MET A 175 -4.82 7.59 25.11
N ILE A 176 -4.68 8.89 25.37
CA ILE A 176 -4.57 9.91 24.33
C ILE A 176 -3.31 9.69 23.49
N ASN A 177 -2.18 9.36 24.12
CA ASN A 177 -0.94 9.05 23.40
C ASN A 177 -1.13 7.83 22.47
N HIS A 178 -1.82 6.78 22.93
CA HIS A 178 -2.15 5.65 22.07
C HIS A 178 -3.13 6.01 20.93
N LEU A 179 -4.08 6.92 21.17
CA LEU A 179 -4.99 7.36 20.12
C LEU A 179 -4.27 8.12 19.00
N LEU A 180 -3.15 8.80 19.31
CA LEU A 180 -2.28 9.48 18.35
C LEU A 180 -1.43 8.52 17.50
N GLU A 181 -1.21 7.28 17.93
CA GLU A 181 -0.44 6.30 17.16
C GLU A 181 -1.14 5.96 15.83
N PRO A 182 -0.40 5.67 14.75
CA PRO A 182 -1.00 5.22 13.50
C PRO A 182 -1.69 3.86 13.70
N GLY A 183 -2.91 3.71 13.18
CA GLY A 183 -3.69 2.48 13.29
C GLY A 183 -5.18 2.76 13.43
N MET A 184 -6.03 1.77 13.12
CA MET A 184 -7.48 1.89 13.29
C MET A 184 -7.94 1.42 14.67
N THR A 185 -7.25 0.45 15.26
CA THR A 185 -7.59 -0.14 16.55
C THR A 185 -6.39 -0.10 17.47
N ILE A 186 -6.64 0.19 18.75
CA ILE A 186 -5.65 0.07 19.83
C ILE A 186 -6.23 -0.81 20.93
N THR A 187 -5.36 -1.49 21.69
CA THR A 187 -5.79 -2.30 22.82
C THR A 187 -5.06 -1.85 24.08
N ILE A 188 -5.82 -1.36 25.06
CA ILE A 188 -5.29 -0.94 26.36
C ILE A 188 -5.67 -1.99 27.41
N ARG A 189 -4.68 -2.59 28.08
CA ARG A 189 -4.90 -3.61 29.12
C ARG A 189 -4.66 -3.04 30.51
N ARG A 190 -5.71 -3.06 31.33
CA ARG A 190 -5.78 -2.38 32.63
C ARG A 190 -6.75 -3.08 33.57
N HIS A 191 -6.72 -2.71 34.86
CA HIS A 191 -7.67 -3.25 35.83
C HIS A 191 -9.10 -2.76 35.57
N LEU A 192 -10.11 -3.44 36.13
CA LEU A 192 -11.52 -3.17 35.84
C LEU A 192 -11.90 -1.69 36.02
N LYS A 193 -11.55 -1.09 37.17
CA LYS A 193 -11.89 0.31 37.48
C LYS A 193 -11.32 1.30 36.46
N GLU A 194 -10.10 1.06 36.00
CA GLU A 194 -9.43 1.91 35.02
C GLU A 194 -10.06 1.76 33.63
N ARG A 195 -10.42 0.53 33.24
CA ARG A 195 -11.12 0.31 31.96
C ARG A 195 -12.50 0.96 31.94
N GLU A 196 -13.27 0.84 33.04
CA GLU A 196 -14.56 1.52 33.16
C GLU A 196 -14.41 3.04 33.13
N HIS A 197 -13.34 3.56 33.73
CA HIS A 197 -13.00 4.98 33.66
C HIS A 197 -12.72 5.41 32.21
N LEU A 198 -11.83 4.72 31.49
CA LEU A 198 -11.54 5.01 30.08
C LEU A 198 -12.78 4.91 29.20
N GLN A 199 -13.57 3.85 29.36
CA GLN A 199 -14.81 3.66 28.59
C GLN A 199 -15.81 4.80 28.83
N ARG A 200 -15.89 5.32 30.07
CA ARG A 200 -16.73 6.48 30.40
C ARG A 200 -16.24 7.76 29.72
N GLN A 201 -14.92 7.98 29.69
CA GLN A 201 -14.34 9.16 29.02
C GLN A 201 -14.53 9.10 27.50
N LEU A 202 -14.42 7.91 26.90
CA LEU A 202 -14.59 7.70 25.46
C LEU A 202 -16.06 7.68 25.02
N GLY A 203 -17.01 7.46 25.93
CA GLY A 203 -18.41 7.17 25.64
C GLY A 203 -19.09 8.17 24.70
N GLY A 204 -19.18 7.82 23.42
CA GLY A 204 -19.89 8.59 22.38
C GLY A 204 -19.15 9.82 21.87
N GLN A 205 -17.93 10.07 22.33
CA GLN A 205 -17.14 11.22 21.89
C GLN A 205 -16.35 10.89 20.63
N LEU A 206 -16.30 11.86 19.71
CA LEU A 206 -15.53 11.78 18.47
C LEU A 206 -15.86 10.57 17.58
N GLY A 207 -16.94 9.82 17.83
CA GLY A 207 -17.25 8.59 17.09
C GLY A 207 -16.34 7.40 17.42
N ILE A 208 -15.62 7.44 18.55
CA ILE A 208 -14.78 6.33 19.01
C ILE A 208 -15.66 5.18 19.52
N GLN A 209 -15.34 3.95 19.13
CA GLN A 209 -16.01 2.74 19.61
C GLN A 209 -15.10 1.99 20.59
N CYS A 210 -15.69 1.45 21.66
CA CYS A 210 -14.96 0.74 22.70
C CYS A 210 -15.57 -0.64 22.94
N GLN A 211 -14.74 -1.68 22.95
CA GLN A 211 -15.17 -3.05 23.21
C GLN A 211 -14.26 -3.71 24.25
N PRO A 212 -14.80 -4.29 25.35
CA PRO A 212 -13.98 -5.03 26.29
C PRO A 212 -13.54 -6.38 25.71
N ILE A 213 -12.23 -6.69 25.79
CA ILE A 213 -11.67 -7.98 25.38
C ILE A 213 -11.34 -8.82 26.61
N LYS A 214 -11.84 -10.07 26.67
CA LYS A 214 -11.65 -11.00 27.79
C LYS A 214 -10.64 -12.12 27.54
N ASN A 215 -9.85 -12.04 26.47
CA ASN A 215 -8.98 -13.13 26.03
C ASN A 215 -7.73 -13.37 26.90
N ARG A 216 -7.29 -12.39 27.70
CA ARG A 216 -6.14 -12.48 28.61
C ARG A 216 -6.40 -11.69 29.91
N SER A 217 -5.57 -11.95 30.93
CA SER A 217 -5.51 -11.18 32.18
C SER A 217 -4.24 -10.33 32.21
N PRO A 218 -4.31 -9.02 32.56
CA PRO A 218 -5.53 -8.26 32.77
C PRO A 218 -6.33 -8.12 31.46
N HIS A 219 -7.66 -7.99 31.60
CA HIS A 219 -8.57 -7.79 30.47
C HIS A 219 -8.23 -6.49 29.70
N GLY A 220 -8.62 -6.45 28.42
CA GLY A 220 -8.38 -5.32 27.53
C GLY A 220 -9.61 -4.45 27.30
N LEU A 221 -9.37 -3.23 26.84
CA LEU A 221 -10.31 -2.37 26.15
C LEU A 221 -9.77 -2.16 24.73
N GLU A 222 -10.47 -2.71 23.74
CA GLU A 222 -10.25 -2.42 22.32
C GLU A 222 -10.93 -1.10 22.00
N ILE A 223 -10.18 -0.18 21.40
CA ILE A 223 -10.68 1.12 21.01
C ILE A 223 -10.50 1.24 19.51
N THR A 224 -11.62 1.36 18.79
CA THR A 224 -11.67 1.54 17.34
C THR A 224 -11.84 3.02 17.04
N LYS A 225 -10.84 3.59 16.35
CA LYS A 225 -10.82 4.97 15.92
C LYS A 225 -11.68 5.16 14.66
N PRO A 226 -12.45 6.26 14.58
CA PRO A 226 -13.13 6.64 13.35
C PRO A 226 -12.11 7.03 12.26
N PRO A 227 -12.49 6.98 10.97
CA PRO A 227 -11.64 7.43 9.88
C PRO A 227 -11.10 8.85 10.07
N SER A 228 -11.90 9.78 10.62
CA SER A 228 -11.49 11.16 10.89
C SER A 228 -10.24 11.29 11.76
N LEU A 229 -10.11 10.48 12.81
CA LEU A 229 -8.94 10.49 13.71
C LEU A 229 -7.71 9.81 13.10
N THR A 230 -7.90 8.92 12.12
CA THR A 230 -6.80 8.16 11.51
C THR A 230 -6.36 8.73 10.16
N ALA A 231 -7.16 9.56 9.52
CA ALA A 231 -6.96 10.00 8.14
C ALA A 231 -5.61 10.70 7.96
N THR A 232 -5.23 11.60 8.87
CA THR A 232 -3.96 12.33 8.81
C THR A 232 -2.76 11.41 8.99
N GLY A 233 -2.78 10.54 9.99
CA GLY A 233 -1.69 9.58 10.22
C GLY A 233 -1.53 8.60 9.05
N LEU A 234 -2.64 8.07 8.53
CA LEU A 234 -2.63 7.17 7.37
C LEU A 234 -2.17 7.88 6.09
N TRP A 235 -2.57 9.14 5.89
CA TRP A 235 -2.12 9.94 4.75
C TRP A 235 -0.61 10.19 4.83
N ASP A 236 -0.11 10.57 6.01
CA ASP A 236 1.31 10.83 6.24
C ASP A 236 2.16 9.57 6.06
N GLU A 237 1.73 8.44 6.60
CA GLU A 237 2.37 7.14 6.39
C GLU A 237 2.49 6.81 4.90
N ARG A 238 1.38 6.91 4.14
CA ARG A 238 1.38 6.64 2.70
C ARG A 238 2.27 7.62 1.94
N ARG A 239 2.22 8.92 2.30
CA ARG A 239 3.09 9.96 1.72
C ARG A 239 4.56 9.62 1.95
N MET A 240 4.94 9.19 3.15
CA MET A 240 6.32 8.82 3.48
C MET A 240 6.81 7.61 2.67
N ILE A 241 5.94 6.62 2.46
CA ILE A 241 6.25 5.46 1.61
C ILE A 241 6.49 5.93 0.16
N ALA A 242 5.59 6.75 -0.41
CA ALA A 242 5.76 7.30 -1.75
C ALA A 242 7.00 8.19 -1.87
N LYS A 243 7.28 9.01 -0.86
CA LYS A 243 8.47 9.85 -0.80
C LYS A 243 9.73 9.00 -0.88
N LYS A 244 9.82 7.91 -0.12
CA LYS A 244 10.96 6.98 -0.20
C LYS A 244 11.13 6.42 -1.63
N ALA A 245 10.02 6.08 -2.26
CA ALA A 245 9.97 5.58 -3.63
C ALA A 245 10.42 6.63 -4.66
N PHE A 246 9.95 7.87 -4.51
CA PHE A 246 10.35 9.02 -5.32
C PHE A 246 11.84 9.36 -5.14
N ASP A 247 12.33 9.33 -3.90
CA ASP A 247 13.72 9.63 -3.56
C ASP A 247 14.70 8.59 -4.12
N ALA A 248 14.26 7.35 -4.33
CA ALA A 248 15.08 6.29 -4.92
C ALA A 248 15.48 6.58 -6.38
N ILE A 249 14.72 7.42 -7.09
CA ILE A 249 15.13 7.99 -8.37
C ILE A 249 16.08 9.15 -8.04
N GLN A 250 17.37 8.89 -7.82
CA GLN A 250 18.26 9.84 -7.15
C GLN A 250 18.42 11.19 -7.88
N ALA A 251 18.52 11.18 -9.21
CA ALA A 251 18.75 12.37 -10.01
C ALA A 251 17.46 13.19 -10.21
N VAL A 252 17.55 14.51 -9.99
CA VAL A 252 16.41 15.43 -10.14
C VAL A 252 15.96 15.50 -11.60
N GLU A 253 16.94 15.50 -12.52
CA GLU A 253 16.73 15.50 -13.97
C GLU A 253 15.96 14.24 -14.39
N ALA A 254 16.34 13.08 -13.86
CA ALA A 254 15.64 11.82 -14.13
C ALA A 254 14.20 11.84 -13.60
N ARG A 255 13.95 12.40 -12.41
CA ARG A 255 12.57 12.55 -11.89
C ARG A 255 11.71 13.43 -12.79
N GLN A 256 12.26 14.55 -13.27
CA GLN A 256 11.55 15.46 -14.16
C GLN A 256 11.27 14.79 -15.52
N GLU A 257 12.25 14.10 -16.08
CA GLU A 257 12.13 13.36 -17.33
C GLU A 257 11.08 12.24 -17.23
N ILE A 258 11.14 11.43 -16.17
CA ILE A 258 10.22 10.31 -15.93
C ILE A 258 8.79 10.80 -15.73
N LEU A 259 8.59 11.79 -14.86
CA LEU A 259 7.24 12.24 -14.45
C LEU A 259 6.63 13.27 -15.39
N GLY A 260 7.43 13.98 -16.17
CA GLY A 260 6.97 14.99 -17.13
C GLY A 260 6.04 16.03 -16.48
N ASP A 261 4.84 16.17 -17.04
CA ASP A 261 3.79 17.08 -16.59
C ASP A 261 3.30 16.79 -15.15
N GLN A 262 3.41 15.52 -14.70
CA GLN A 262 3.00 15.10 -13.36
C GLN A 262 4.03 15.44 -12.27
N TYR A 263 5.25 15.87 -12.64
CA TYR A 263 6.34 16.12 -11.70
C TYR A 263 5.92 17.10 -10.58
N ASN A 264 5.43 18.28 -10.95
CA ASN A 264 5.05 19.32 -9.98
C ASN A 264 3.88 18.88 -9.08
N ARG A 265 2.92 18.13 -9.64
CA ARG A 265 1.77 17.61 -8.90
C ARG A 265 2.20 16.61 -7.83
N ILE A 266 3.05 15.65 -8.19
CA ILE A 266 3.58 14.66 -7.26
C ILE A 266 4.48 15.34 -6.23
N LEU A 267 5.33 16.28 -6.64
CA LEU A 267 6.20 17.03 -5.73
C LEU A 267 5.37 17.81 -4.68
N ALA A 268 4.30 18.48 -5.10
CA ALA A 268 3.38 19.19 -4.21
C ALA A 268 2.71 18.27 -3.18
N LEU A 269 2.37 17.05 -3.59
CA LEU A 269 1.75 16.05 -2.74
C LEU A 269 2.72 15.48 -1.71
N LEU A 270 3.96 15.19 -2.13
CA LEU A 270 4.97 14.56 -1.28
C LEU A 270 5.71 15.54 -0.37
N PHE A 271 5.84 16.80 -0.79
CA PHE A 271 6.60 17.85 -0.09
C PHE A 271 5.71 19.08 0.16
N PRO A 272 4.66 18.96 0.99
CA PRO A 272 3.72 20.07 1.20
C PRO A 272 4.33 21.32 1.85
N GLU A 273 5.49 21.19 2.50
CA GLU A 273 6.17 22.28 3.21
C GLU A 273 6.90 23.24 2.27
N THR A 274 7.37 22.77 1.11
CA THR A 274 8.18 23.57 0.19
C THR A 274 7.37 24.64 -0.55
N LEU A 275 6.05 24.45 -0.67
CA LEU A 275 5.17 25.33 -1.43
C LEU A 275 4.65 26.52 -0.62
N SER A 276 4.74 26.50 0.72
CA SER A 276 4.22 27.57 1.57
C SER A 276 5.16 28.77 1.71
N ALA A 277 6.39 28.72 1.17
CA ALA A 277 7.43 29.71 1.44
C ALA A 277 7.51 30.85 0.40
N THR A 278 6.73 30.84 -0.68
CA THR A 278 6.92 31.80 -1.78
C THR A 278 5.62 32.45 -2.21
N THR A 279 4.93 33.10 -1.27
CA THR A 279 4.07 34.23 -1.66
C THR A 279 4.99 35.45 -1.60
N PRO A 280 5.59 35.90 -2.71
CA PRO A 280 6.25 37.20 -2.72
C PRO A 280 5.19 38.19 -2.26
N ALA A 281 5.47 38.92 -1.18
CA ALA A 281 4.65 40.05 -0.79
C ALA A 281 4.62 40.98 -1.99
N THR A 282 3.52 40.93 -2.76
CA THR A 282 3.23 41.89 -3.80
C THR A 282 3.20 43.22 -3.09
N THR A 283 4.35 43.90 -3.12
CA THR A 283 4.46 45.27 -2.69
C THR A 283 3.60 45.99 -3.69
N ALA A 284 2.37 46.30 -3.28
CA ALA A 284 1.44 47.06 -4.06
C ALA A 284 2.08 48.43 -4.27
N THR A 285 2.86 48.56 -5.35
CA THR A 285 3.27 49.84 -5.87
C THR A 285 1.99 50.54 -6.28
N ALA A 286 1.55 51.46 -5.42
CA ALA A 286 0.42 52.34 -5.67
C ALA A 286 0.61 53.03 -7.02
N LEU A 287 -0.17 52.63 -8.02
CA LEU A 287 -0.33 53.40 -9.24
C LEU A 287 -1.24 54.60 -8.94
N PRO A 288 -0.92 55.79 -9.47
CA PRO A 288 -1.67 57.01 -9.21
C PRO A 288 -3.06 56.95 -9.84
N ALA A 289 -4.03 57.49 -9.10
CA ALA A 289 -5.43 57.59 -9.48
C ALA A 289 -5.61 58.40 -10.77
N HIS A 290 -6.15 57.76 -11.81
CA HIS A 290 -6.79 58.46 -12.92
C HIS A 290 -8.31 58.27 -12.84
N THR A 291 -8.94 59.37 -12.45
CA THR A 291 -10.38 59.62 -12.44
C THR A 291 -10.92 59.63 -13.88
N THR A 292 -11.90 58.79 -14.19
CA THR A 292 -12.82 59.01 -15.32
C THR A 292 -14.26 58.77 -14.87
N PRO A 293 -15.19 59.70 -15.17
CA PRO A 293 -16.57 59.63 -14.70
C PRO A 293 -17.50 58.90 -15.68
N PHE A 294 -18.56 58.33 -15.10
CA PHE A 294 -19.92 58.15 -15.63
C PHE A 294 -20.12 57.61 -17.06
N SER A 295 -20.69 56.41 -17.16
CA SER A 295 -21.74 56.14 -18.16
C SER A 295 -22.72 55.06 -17.70
N THR A 296 -23.91 55.56 -17.41
CA THR A 296 -25.27 55.02 -17.39
C THR A 296 -25.52 53.67 -18.09
N GLN A 297 -26.07 52.71 -17.32
CA GLN A 297 -27.16 51.73 -17.54
C GLN A 297 -27.55 51.28 -18.98
N PRO A 298 -28.03 50.02 -19.18
CA PRO A 298 -29.32 49.58 -18.62
C PRO A 298 -29.39 48.16 -18.05
N GLN A 299 -30.38 48.00 -17.18
CA GLN A 299 -30.84 46.75 -16.60
C GLN A 299 -31.36 45.80 -17.68
N TYR A 300 -30.91 44.55 -17.66
CA TYR A 300 -31.61 43.45 -18.32
C TYR A 300 -32.07 42.45 -17.27
N ILE A 301 -33.38 42.44 -17.05
CA ILE A 301 -34.12 41.44 -16.29
C ILE A 301 -34.12 40.18 -17.15
N SER A 302 -33.33 39.17 -16.77
CA SER A 302 -33.46 37.83 -17.35
C SER A 302 -34.21 36.93 -16.37
N GLN A 303 -35.43 36.62 -16.80
CA GLN A 303 -36.44 35.83 -16.13
C GLN A 303 -36.00 34.37 -15.95
N LEU A 304 -36.31 33.82 -14.77
CA LEU A 304 -36.32 32.38 -14.49
C LEU A 304 -37.35 31.66 -15.37
N PRO A 305 -37.00 30.56 -16.03
CA PRO A 305 -37.98 29.55 -16.42
C PRO A 305 -38.19 28.60 -15.23
N HIS A 306 -39.42 28.61 -14.70
CA HIS A 306 -39.98 27.48 -13.97
C HIS A 306 -40.01 26.27 -14.91
N THR A 307 -39.44 25.14 -14.48
CA THR A 307 -39.65 23.86 -15.15
C THR A 307 -39.91 22.78 -14.12
N HIS A 308 -41.21 22.46 -14.02
CA HIS A 308 -41.85 21.19 -13.69
C HIS A 308 -41.11 20.18 -12.80
N ALA A 309 -41.61 20.07 -11.57
CA ALA A 309 -41.46 18.91 -10.72
C ALA A 309 -42.03 17.66 -11.41
N VAL A 310 -41.17 16.65 -11.62
CA VAL A 310 -41.55 15.29 -11.98
C VAL A 310 -41.89 14.54 -10.70
N PRO A 311 -43.10 13.97 -10.54
CA PRO A 311 -43.43 13.16 -9.38
C PRO A 311 -42.66 11.83 -9.42
N LEU A 312 -41.91 11.55 -8.35
CA LEU A 312 -41.25 10.29 -8.09
C LEU A 312 -42.32 9.22 -7.78
N PRO A 313 -42.29 8.03 -8.41
CA PRO A 313 -43.15 6.93 -8.00
C PRO A 313 -42.70 6.37 -6.65
N SER A 314 -43.58 6.46 -5.65
CA SER A 314 -43.46 5.77 -4.36
C SER A 314 -43.47 4.25 -4.57
N ILE A 315 -42.29 3.64 -4.53
CA ILE A 315 -42.16 2.19 -4.42
C ILE A 315 -42.34 1.83 -2.95
N ILE A 316 -43.52 1.32 -2.63
CA ILE A 316 -43.85 0.69 -1.35
C ILE A 316 -43.10 -0.66 -1.28
N PRO A 317 -42.17 -0.87 -0.33
CA PRO A 317 -41.65 -2.21 -0.07
C PRO A 317 -42.72 -3.04 0.65
N SER A 318 -43.23 -4.06 -0.05
CA SER A 318 -44.12 -5.07 0.48
C SER A 318 -43.39 -5.94 1.51
N PRO A 319 -43.94 -6.22 2.70
CA PRO A 319 -43.33 -7.10 3.69
C PRO A 319 -43.45 -8.56 3.23
N SER A 320 -42.42 -9.06 2.54
CA SER A 320 -42.29 -10.48 2.24
C SER A 320 -41.96 -11.24 3.53
N LYS A 321 -42.97 -11.93 4.06
CA LYS A 321 -42.83 -12.99 5.06
C LYS A 321 -41.98 -14.12 4.45
N ARG A 322 -40.67 -14.10 4.69
CA ARG A 322 -39.80 -15.25 4.44
C ARG A 322 -39.86 -16.17 5.65
N ALA A 323 -40.54 -17.29 5.46
CA ALA A 323 -40.53 -18.41 6.38
C ALA A 323 -39.09 -18.93 6.57
N LEU A 324 -38.74 -19.17 7.82
CA LEU A 324 -37.52 -19.87 8.23
C LEU A 324 -37.62 -21.34 7.80
N PRO A 325 -36.60 -21.91 7.13
CA PRO A 325 -36.41 -23.35 7.14
C PRO A 325 -35.89 -23.74 8.52
N VAL A 326 -36.68 -24.55 9.23
CA VAL A 326 -36.24 -25.34 10.38
C VAL A 326 -35.23 -26.35 9.85
N GLU A 327 -33.94 -26.07 9.99
CA GLU A 327 -32.92 -27.10 9.86
C GLU A 327 -32.72 -27.81 11.20
N ALA A 328 -32.90 -29.11 11.12
CA ALA A 328 -32.84 -30.06 12.20
C ALA A 328 -31.45 -30.07 12.85
N TYR A 329 -31.46 -30.01 14.18
CA TYR A 329 -30.33 -30.37 15.02
C TYR A 329 -29.93 -31.81 14.73
N SER A 330 -28.83 -31.99 14.00
CA SER A 330 -28.09 -33.24 13.99
C SER A 330 -27.10 -33.19 15.15
N ASP A 331 -27.50 -33.92 16.18
CA ASP A 331 -26.76 -34.43 17.31
C ASP A 331 -25.33 -34.86 16.92
N LEU A 332 -24.32 -34.12 17.39
CA LEU A 332 -22.92 -34.53 17.34
C LEU A 332 -22.43 -34.68 18.78
N GLY A 333 -22.31 -35.95 19.17
CA GLY A 333 -21.91 -36.39 20.48
C GLY A 333 -20.47 -36.00 20.90
N PRO A 334 -20.10 -36.34 22.14
CA PRO A 334 -18.84 -35.92 22.75
C PRO A 334 -17.65 -36.63 22.12
N SER A 335 -16.82 -35.88 21.40
CA SER A 335 -15.53 -36.34 20.90
C SER A 335 -14.56 -36.55 22.06
N LYS A 336 -14.18 -37.82 22.27
CA LYS A 336 -13.16 -38.26 23.23
C LYS A 336 -11.80 -37.69 22.85
N ARG A 337 -11.24 -36.87 23.75
CA ARG A 337 -9.86 -36.37 23.71
C ARG A 337 -8.91 -37.57 23.86
N SER A 338 -8.23 -37.95 22.78
CA SER A 338 -7.12 -38.89 22.82
C SER A 338 -5.88 -38.21 23.42
N LYS A 339 -5.14 -39.03 24.16
CA LYS A 339 -3.94 -38.76 24.93
C LYS A 339 -2.75 -39.09 24.02
N THR A 340 -1.85 -38.14 23.81
CA THR A 340 -0.56 -38.29 23.11
C THR A 340 0.43 -37.53 23.97
N GLU A 341 1.16 -38.24 24.83
CA GLU A 341 2.46 -38.91 24.58
C GLU A 341 3.63 -37.92 24.71
N ASP A 342 4.59 -38.38 25.51
CA ASP A 342 5.67 -37.65 26.15
C ASP A 342 6.62 -36.98 25.17
N GLU A 343 6.87 -35.70 25.39
CA GLU A 343 7.94 -34.97 24.74
C GLU A 343 9.24 -35.25 25.52
N ALA A 344 10.09 -36.09 24.92
CA ALA A 344 11.44 -36.34 25.39
C ALA A 344 12.26 -35.05 25.28
N VAL A 345 12.65 -34.50 26.44
CA VAL A 345 13.60 -33.40 26.57
C VAL A 345 14.98 -33.90 26.13
N ILE A 346 15.45 -33.42 24.99
CA ILE A 346 16.82 -33.63 24.52
C ILE A 346 17.70 -32.56 25.17
N ASP A 347 18.48 -32.96 26.18
CA ASP A 347 19.55 -32.15 26.78
C ASP A 347 20.80 -32.23 25.88
N LEU A 348 21.24 -31.10 25.35
CA LEU A 348 22.41 -30.95 24.46
C LEU A 348 23.61 -30.35 25.19
N SER A 349 23.88 -30.82 26.41
CA SER A 349 24.99 -30.33 27.24
C SER A 349 26.07 -31.40 27.45
N THR A 350 26.80 -31.76 26.40
CA THR A 350 28.05 -32.55 26.53
C THR A 350 29.19 -31.88 25.77
N PRO A 351 30.23 -31.37 26.46
CA PRO A 351 31.43 -30.87 25.80
C PRO A 351 32.31 -32.02 25.30
N SER A 352 32.85 -31.86 24.08
CA SER A 352 33.80 -32.79 23.46
C SER A 352 35.14 -32.86 24.23
N PRO A 353 35.80 -34.04 24.25
CA PRO A 353 37.15 -34.16 24.79
C PRO A 353 38.19 -33.65 23.78
N GLU A 354 39.15 -32.87 24.29
CA GLU A 354 40.36 -32.44 23.59
C GLU A 354 41.25 -33.64 23.22
N LYS A 355 41.79 -33.60 22.01
CA LYS A 355 43.03 -34.28 21.64
C LYS A 355 43.86 -33.39 20.73
#